data_AF-A0A9N9H6S9-F1
#
_entry.id   AF-A0A9N9H6S9-F1
#
_cell.length_a   1.000
_cell.length_b   1.000
_cell.length_c   1.000
_cell.angle_alpha   90.00
_cell.angle_beta   90.00
_cell.angle_gamma   90.00
#
_symmetry.space_group_name_H-M   'P 1'
#
loop_
_entity.id
_entity.type
_entity.pdbx_description
1 polymer ?
#
loop_
_entity_poly.entity_id
_entity_poly.type
_entity_poly.pdbx_seq_one_letter_code
_entity_poly.pdbx_strand_id
1 'polypeptide(L)'
;MSETNTPASTSTFATATKEKKVPTEEGLARSETAIKILEKEEITGSAFLEMTEEKFRSLGMPAGPASDLADFAKELGKHKLKSFSFYKPRKT
;
A
#
# COMPACT_ATOMS: atom_id res chain seq x y z
N MET A 1 -29.49 -44.39 -9.01
CA MET A 1 -29.06 -43.09 -9.55
C MET A 1 -28.76 -42.17 -8.40
N SER A 2 -27.49 -41.88 -8.14
CA SER A 2 -27.04 -40.77 -7.30
C SER A 2 -25.52 -40.87 -7.14
N GLU A 3 -24.77 -39.99 -7.80
CA GLU A 3 -23.42 -39.63 -7.37
C GLU A 3 -23.32 -38.11 -7.29
N THR A 4 -23.29 -37.63 -6.05
CA THR A 4 -23.15 -36.23 -5.65
C THR A 4 -21.68 -35.85 -5.79
N ASN A 5 -21.36 -34.97 -6.73
CA ASN A 5 -20.00 -34.45 -6.89
C ASN A 5 -19.80 -33.23 -5.98
N THR A 6 -18.98 -33.43 -4.95
CA THR A 6 -18.40 -32.43 -4.06
C THR A 6 -17.54 -31.41 -4.85
N PRO A 7 -17.72 -30.09 -4.70
CA PRO A 7 -16.75 -29.15 -5.24
C PRO A 7 -15.52 -29.11 -4.33
N ALA A 8 -14.39 -29.59 -4.83
CA ALA A 8 -13.10 -29.36 -4.20
C ALA A 8 -12.74 -27.87 -4.35
N SER A 9 -12.77 -27.14 -3.24
CA SER A 9 -12.15 -25.82 -3.13
C SER A 9 -10.63 -25.98 -3.22
N THR A 10 -10.06 -25.77 -4.40
CA THR A 10 -8.62 -25.58 -4.54
C THR A 10 -8.29 -24.15 -4.12
N SER A 11 -8.04 -23.99 -2.82
CA SER A 11 -7.36 -22.82 -2.27
C SER A 11 -5.87 -22.96 -2.54
N THR A 12 -5.39 -22.30 -3.60
CA THR A 12 -3.96 -22.18 -3.88
C THR A 12 -3.37 -21.11 -2.97
N PHE A 13 -2.80 -21.52 -1.83
CA PHE A 13 -1.84 -20.71 -1.07
C PHE A 13 -0.42 -21.24 -1.33
N ALA A 14 0.37 -20.44 -2.03
CA ALA A 14 1.84 -20.31 -1.98
C ALA A 14 2.25 -19.57 -3.26
N THR A 15 2.89 -18.41 -3.18
CA THR A 15 4.34 -18.35 -2.95
C THR A 15 4.73 -17.12 -2.14
N ALA A 16 5.39 -17.37 -1.01
CA ALA A 16 6.18 -16.39 -0.31
C ALA A 16 7.52 -16.23 -1.03
N THR A 17 7.55 -15.37 -2.04
CA THR A 17 8.82 -14.83 -2.55
C THR A 17 9.05 -13.49 -1.86
N LYS A 18 10.01 -13.44 -0.93
CA LYS A 18 10.56 -12.17 -0.42
C LYS A 18 11.41 -11.52 -1.50
N GLU A 19 10.77 -11.14 -2.59
CA GLU A 19 11.32 -10.13 -3.48
C GLU A 19 11.15 -8.80 -2.78
N LYS A 20 12.25 -8.06 -2.63
CA LYS A 20 12.22 -6.67 -2.21
C LYS A 20 11.55 -5.89 -3.35
N LYS A 21 10.21 -5.93 -3.38
CA LYS A 21 9.37 -5.12 -4.26
C LYS A 21 9.61 -3.67 -3.86
N VAL A 22 10.57 -3.05 -4.53
CA VAL A 22 10.60 -1.58 -4.62
C VAL A 22 9.18 -1.20 -5.02
N PRO A 23 8.48 -0.35 -4.25
CA PRO A 23 7.16 0.08 -4.65
C PRO A 23 7.33 0.87 -5.94
N THR A 24 7.19 0.21 -7.08
CA THR A 24 7.03 0.87 -8.36
C THR A 24 5.80 1.74 -8.23
N GLU A 25 5.85 2.95 -8.77
CA GLU A 25 4.74 3.91 -8.79
C GLU A 25 3.40 3.34 -9.32
N GLU A 26 3.45 2.22 -10.04
CA GLU A 26 2.28 1.45 -10.50
C GLU A 26 1.69 0.47 -9.46
N GLY A 27 2.50 0.01 -8.51
CA GLY A 27 2.11 -0.89 -7.42
C GLY A 27 1.71 -0.17 -6.14
N LEU A 28 1.79 1.16 -6.12
CA LEU A 28 1.41 2.00 -4.99
C LEU A 28 -0.08 2.34 -5.11
N ALA A 29 -0.95 1.41 -4.72
CA ALA A 29 -2.39 1.59 -4.56
C ALA A 29 -3.02 2.72 -5.42
N ARG A 30 -2.94 2.59 -6.74
CA ARG A 30 -3.65 3.46 -7.69
C ARG A 30 -5.15 3.13 -7.74
N SER A 31 -5.71 2.60 -6.65
CA SER A 31 -7.15 2.41 -6.53
C SER A 31 -7.76 3.77 -6.23
N GLU A 32 -8.54 4.31 -7.16
CA GLU A 32 -9.29 5.56 -6.96
C GLU A 32 -10.05 5.57 -5.62
N THR A 33 -10.50 4.41 -5.15
CA THR A 33 -11.20 4.24 -3.89
C THR A 33 -10.34 4.59 -2.68
N ALA A 34 -9.07 4.15 -2.63
CA ALA A 34 -8.16 4.49 -1.54
C ALA A 34 -7.86 6.00 -1.52
N ILE A 35 -7.62 6.59 -2.70
CA ILE A 35 -7.38 8.04 -2.83
C ILE A 35 -8.60 8.83 -2.31
N LYS A 36 -9.80 8.47 -2.75
CA LYS A 36 -11.05 9.10 -2.27
C LYS A 36 -11.24 8.99 -0.76
N ILE A 37 -10.82 7.89 -0.13
CA ILE A 37 -10.87 7.73 1.33
C ILE A 37 -9.87 8.68 2.01
N LEU A 38 -8.64 8.79 1.52
CA LEU A 38 -7.65 9.72 2.08
C LEU A 38 -8.09 11.18 1.96
N GLU A 39 -8.68 11.55 0.82
CA GLU A 39 -9.22 12.90 0.58
C GLU A 39 -10.41 13.19 1.50
N LYS A 40 -11.33 12.24 1.65
CA LYS A 40 -12.52 12.38 2.50
C LYS A 40 -12.16 12.53 3.98
N GLU A 41 -11.16 11.79 4.44
CA GLU A 41 -10.69 11.82 5.84
C GLU A 41 -9.65 12.93 6.07
N GLU A 42 -9.38 13.76 5.06
CA GLU A 42 -8.44 14.90 5.11
C GLU A 42 -7.07 14.54 5.70
N ILE A 43 -6.55 13.36 5.35
CA ILE A 43 -5.32 12.85 5.94
C ILE A 43 -4.12 13.66 5.43
N THR A 44 -3.54 14.45 6.32
CA THR A 44 -2.31 15.20 6.03
C THR A 44 -1.11 14.26 5.80
N GLY A 45 -0.11 14.73 5.06
CA GLY A 45 1.10 13.94 4.79
C GLY A 45 1.85 13.50 6.06
N SER A 46 1.80 14.29 7.13
CA SER A 46 2.37 13.89 8.43
C SER A 46 1.53 12.80 9.10
N ALA A 47 0.20 12.95 9.15
CA ALA A 47 -0.69 11.94 9.70
C ALA A 47 -0.58 10.62 8.93
N PHE A 48 -0.43 10.69 7.60
CA PHE A 48 -0.22 9.55 6.73
C PHE A 48 1.00 8.71 7.14
N LEU A 49 2.11 9.34 7.56
CA LEU A 49 3.31 8.62 8.01
C LEU A 49 3.10 7.87 9.33
N GLU A 50 2.11 8.27 10.12
CA GLU A 50 1.73 7.61 11.38
C GLU A 50 0.59 6.58 11.20
N MET A 51 0.11 6.40 9.97
CA MET A 51 -0.94 5.43 9.67
C MET A 51 -0.40 4.00 9.68
N THR A 52 -1.24 3.09 10.17
CA THR A 52 -1.00 1.64 10.13
C THR A 52 -2.02 0.98 9.23
N GLU A 53 -1.74 -0.26 8.82
CA GLU A 53 -2.68 -1.07 8.03
C GLU A 53 -4.05 -1.15 8.72
N GLU A 54 -4.08 -1.33 10.04
CA GLU A 54 -5.31 -1.38 10.82
C GLU A 54 -6.11 -0.07 10.74
N LYS A 55 -5.44 1.09 10.85
CA LYS A 55 -6.12 2.37 10.69
C LYS A 55 -6.69 2.52 9.28
N PHE A 56 -5.94 2.16 8.24
CA PHE A 56 -6.48 2.19 6.86
C PHE A 56 -7.69 1.26 6.69
N ARG A 57 -7.66 0.06 7.28
CA ARG A 57 -8.82 -0.85 7.29
C ARG A 57 -10.01 -0.27 8.06
N SER A 58 -9.77 0.45 9.16
CA SER A 58 -10.84 1.11 9.93
C SER A 58 -11.53 2.23 9.14
N LEU A 59 -10.82 2.85 8.20
CA LEU A 59 -11.37 3.83 7.25
C LEU A 59 -12.12 3.19 6.07
N GLY A 60 -12.21 1.85 6.04
CA GLY A 60 -12.92 1.09 5.01
C GLY A 60 -12.05 0.69 3.82
N MET A 61 -10.72 0.77 3.91
CA MET A 61 -9.85 0.27 2.85
C MET A 61 -9.78 -1.27 2.84
N PRO A 62 -9.76 -1.91 1.66
CA PRO A 62 -9.46 -3.33 1.55
C PRO A 62 -8.03 -3.66 2.03
N ALA A 63 -7.79 -4.92 2.41
CA ALA A 63 -6.53 -5.34 3.01
C ALA A 63 -5.30 -5.07 2.13
N GLY A 64 -5.40 -5.29 0.81
CA GLY A 64 -4.28 -5.06 -0.13
C GLY A 64 -3.79 -3.59 -0.12
N PRO A 65 -4.63 -2.63 -0.54
CA PRO A 65 -4.29 -1.21 -0.51
C PRO A 65 -3.86 -0.70 0.87
N ALA A 66 -4.52 -1.17 1.95
CA ALA A 66 -4.16 -0.79 3.32
C ALA A 66 -2.74 -1.24 3.70
N SER A 67 -2.37 -2.47 3.33
CA SER A 67 -1.02 -3.01 3.58
C SER A 67 0.02 -2.26 2.75
N ASP A 68 -0.24 -2.06 1.45
CA ASP A 68 0.68 -1.37 0.54
C ASP A 68 1.00 0.07 1.02
N LEU A 69 -0.03 0.83 1.43
CA LEU A 69 0.14 2.20 1.96
C LEU A 69 0.91 2.22 3.28
N ALA A 70 0.59 1.30 4.20
CA ALA A 70 1.26 1.24 5.50
C ALA A 70 2.75 0.90 5.36
N ASP A 71 3.11 0.00 4.45
CA ASP A 71 4.50 -0.34 4.19
C ASP A 71 5.24 0.80 3.48
N PHE A 72 4.57 1.50 2.57
CA PHE A 72 5.12 2.71 1.95
C PHE A 72 5.41 3.82 2.97
N ALA A 73 4.47 4.11 3.88
CA ALA A 73 4.67 5.09 4.94
C ALA A 73 5.88 4.75 5.82
N LYS A 74 6.04 3.47 6.19
CA LYS A 74 7.21 2.98 6.93
C LYS A 74 8.51 3.11 6.13
N GLU A 75 8.48 2.86 4.83
CA GLU A 75 9.65 2.98 3.96
C GLU A 75 10.09 4.45 3.81
N LEU A 76 9.13 5.37 3.64
CA LEU A 76 9.39 6.82 3.63
C LEU A 76 10.06 7.30 4.93
N GLY A 77 9.59 6.84 6.09
CA GLY A 77 10.18 7.19 7.38
C GLY A 77 11.61 6.65 7.58
N LYS A 78 11.95 5.53 6.96
CA LYS A 78 13.29 4.91 7.04
C LYS A 78 14.30 5.58 6.12
N HIS A 79 13.86 6.05 4.95
CA HIS A 79 14.69 6.86 4.06
C HIS A 79 14.74 8.29 4.60
N LYS A 80 15.57 8.51 5.64
CA LYS A 80 16.00 9.83 6.09
C LYS A 80 16.36 10.65 4.86
N LEU A 81 15.52 11.65 4.52
CA LEU A 81 15.70 12.72 3.53
C LEU A 81 17.00 12.52 2.76
N LYS A 82 17.01 11.59 1.78
CA LYS A 82 18.18 11.36 0.94
C LYS A 82 18.39 12.71 0.29
N SER A 83 19.39 13.41 0.79
CA SER A 83 19.45 14.87 0.80
C SER A 83 18.88 15.47 -0.48
N PHE A 84 17.75 16.18 -0.38
CA PHE A 84 17.24 17.04 -1.44
C PHE A 84 18.23 18.17 -1.81
N SER A 85 19.48 18.12 -1.30
CA SER A 85 20.58 19.02 -1.59
C SER A 85 21.16 18.88 -3.00
N PHE A 86 20.59 18.05 -3.88
CA PHE A 86 21.00 18.01 -5.29
C PHE A 86 20.23 18.99 -6.19
N TYR A 87 19.27 19.74 -5.66
CA TYR A 87 18.67 20.85 -6.40
C TYR A 87 19.60 22.08 -6.34
N LYS A 88 20.67 22.06 -7.15
CA LYS A 88 21.36 23.30 -7.50
C LYS A 88 20.41 24.08 -8.42
N PRO A 89 19.95 25.29 -8.06
CA PRO A 89 19.26 26.13 -9.03
C PRO A 89 20.22 26.35 -10.20
N ARG A 90 19.79 26.00 -11.42
CA ARG A 90 20.52 26.44 -12.63
C ARG A 90 20.50 27.96 -12.61
N LYS A 91 21.68 28.57 -12.52
CA LYS A 91 21.82 30.01 -12.74
C LYS A 91 21.46 30.27 -14.21
N THR A 92 20.45 31.10 -14.43
CA THR A 92 20.07 31.69 -15.71
C THR A 92 21.04 32.78 -16.11
#